data_AF-A0A929CYP0-F1
#
_entry.id   AF-A0A929CYP0-F1
#
_cell.length_a   1.000
_cell.length_b   1.000
_cell.length_c   1.000
_cell.angle_alpha   90.00
_cell.angle_beta   90.00
_cell.angle_gamma   90.00
#
_symmetry.space_group_name_H-M   'P 1'
#
loop_
_entity.id
_entity.type
_entity.pdbx_description
1 polymer ?
#
loop_
_entity_poly.entity_id
_entity_poly.type
_entity_poly.pdbx_seq_one_letter_code
_entity_poly.pdbx_strand_id
1 'polypeptide(L)'
;MKDKGEELPRARVFIGCGQRNEKEKQIGLACKQYFDERHFISYFAEEVHSLEALTENIFRHLRNSEYSVFIDFRREEVDDGKFRGSVFVNQEIAIASFLQIDSRVFHEKGVIREGVVEHLIANPIYFSGKQDLLVHLEESTKEWRSDWRKDLSVKFLRVVPNVRDQYGNFADWYHLQVSNNHQNEHARNCAAYVSKIKNLDSGEEIDPGKFELVWAGTGLFERHILPKGEAEVDAFLIVRGEDIIRFHHRPSTSSQYGIRPLGKGNYLLTYLIVSENFEHVTKTFKLEFEGDYTQINFFEWSEVIS
;
A
#
# COMPACT_ATOMS: atom_id res chain seq x y z
N MET A 1 -24.52 -15.32 1.68
CA MET A 1 -23.04 -15.28 1.81
C MET A 1 -22.73 -14.67 3.16
N LYS A 2 -21.99 -15.37 4.03
CA LYS A 2 -21.48 -14.76 5.26
C LYS A 2 -20.50 -13.66 4.85
N ASP A 3 -20.72 -12.45 5.36
CA ASP A 3 -19.75 -11.38 5.37
C ASP A 3 -18.42 -11.97 5.87
N LYS A 4 -17.48 -12.20 4.95
CA LYS A 4 -16.08 -12.34 5.36
C LYS A 4 -15.73 -10.94 5.80
N GLY A 5 -15.86 -10.66 7.11
CA GLY A 5 -15.54 -9.35 7.67
C GLY A 5 -14.21 -8.90 7.08
N GLU A 6 -14.23 -7.77 6.37
CA GLU A 6 -13.04 -7.23 5.71
C GLU A 6 -11.95 -7.11 6.77
N GLU A 7 -10.86 -7.87 6.61
CA GLU A 7 -9.73 -7.80 7.51
C GLU A 7 -9.16 -6.38 7.39
N LEU A 8 -9.29 -5.59 8.45
CA LEU A 8 -8.80 -4.22 8.47
C LEU A 8 -7.31 -4.19 8.08
N PRO A 9 -6.86 -3.16 7.36
CA PRO A 9 -5.46 -3.04 6.98
C PRO A 9 -4.58 -3.02 8.22
N ARG A 10 -3.60 -3.93 8.28
CA ARG A 10 -2.67 -4.05 9.41
C ARG A 10 -1.41 -3.21 9.20
N ALA A 11 -1.08 -2.34 10.15
CA ALA A 11 0.13 -1.52 10.11
C ALA A 11 1.39 -2.39 10.15
N ARG A 12 2.43 -1.94 9.45
CA ARG A 12 3.71 -2.63 9.31
C ARG A 12 4.78 -1.99 10.18
N VAL A 13 5.58 -2.83 10.81
CA VAL A 13 6.72 -2.40 11.65
C VAL A 13 8.00 -2.99 11.10
N PHE A 14 8.93 -2.12 10.70
CA PHE A 14 10.29 -2.52 10.34
C PHE A 14 11.15 -2.63 11.60
N ILE A 15 11.92 -3.71 11.73
CA ILE A 15 12.80 -3.95 12.88
C ILE A 15 14.24 -4.12 12.39
N GLY A 16 15.05 -3.09 12.56
CA GLY A 16 16.48 -3.08 12.30
C GLY A 16 17.26 -3.37 13.58
N CYS A 17 18.17 -4.34 13.55
CA CYS A 17 18.96 -4.78 14.69
C CYS A 17 20.21 -5.39 14.08
N GLY A 18 21.41 -4.86 14.26
CA GLY A 18 22.57 -5.19 13.41
C GLY A 18 23.08 -6.65 13.38
N GLN A 19 22.35 -7.62 13.95
CA GLN A 19 22.42 -9.09 13.76
C GLN A 19 23.76 -9.84 13.84
N ARG A 20 24.80 -9.24 14.40
CA ARG A 20 26.17 -9.80 14.38
C ARG A 20 26.29 -11.17 15.05
N ASN A 21 25.46 -11.45 16.05
CA ASN A 21 25.50 -12.68 16.82
C ASN A 21 24.10 -13.18 17.19
N GLU A 22 24.02 -14.41 17.68
CA GLU A 22 22.77 -15.06 18.03
C GLU A 22 21.99 -14.31 19.13
N LYS A 23 22.68 -13.70 20.10
CA LYS A 23 22.04 -12.91 21.16
C LYS A 23 21.23 -11.75 20.55
N GLU A 24 21.78 -11.05 19.58
CA GLU A 24 21.12 -9.93 18.91
C GLU A 24 19.94 -10.38 18.06
N LYS A 25 20.09 -11.48 17.33
CA LYS A 25 19.00 -12.10 16.57
C LYS A 25 17.83 -12.47 17.48
N GLN A 26 18.10 -13.12 18.61
CA GLN A 26 17.09 -13.50 19.60
C GLN A 26 16.40 -12.29 20.27
N ILE A 27 17.08 -11.15 20.38
CA ILE A 27 16.48 -9.91 20.87
C ILE A 27 15.59 -9.30 19.78
N GLY A 28 16.06 -9.21 18.54
CA GLY A 28 15.27 -8.70 17.41
C GLY A 28 14.01 -9.53 17.14
N LEU A 29 14.11 -10.86 17.20
CA LEU A 29 12.96 -11.77 17.09
C LEU A 29 11.97 -11.61 18.25
N ALA A 30 12.43 -11.27 19.45
CA ALA A 30 11.52 -10.97 20.56
C ALA A 30 10.76 -9.66 20.33
N CYS A 31 11.40 -8.64 19.76
CA CYS A 31 10.71 -7.42 19.33
C CYS A 31 9.70 -7.70 18.21
N LYS A 32 10.06 -8.59 17.27
CA LYS A 32 9.14 -9.07 16.22
C LYS A 32 7.88 -9.70 16.83
N GLN A 33 8.08 -10.67 17.72
CA GLN A 33 7.00 -11.36 18.41
C GLN A 33 6.09 -10.37 19.18
N TYR A 34 6.69 -9.40 19.87
CA TYR A 34 5.95 -8.35 20.58
C TYR A 34 4.96 -7.59 19.67
N PHE A 35 5.35 -7.24 18.45
CA PHE A 35 4.48 -6.54 17.51
C PHE A 35 3.45 -7.48 16.85
N ASP A 36 3.83 -8.73 16.55
CA ASP A 36 2.89 -9.72 16.00
C ASP A 36 1.74 -10.00 16.97
N GLU A 37 2.03 -10.12 18.28
CA GLU A 37 1.03 -10.29 19.35
C GLU A 37 0.07 -9.09 19.47
N ARG A 38 0.49 -7.90 19.01
CA ARG A 38 -0.32 -6.67 18.95
C ARG A 38 -1.01 -6.46 17.59
N HIS A 39 -1.05 -7.49 16.75
CA HIS A 39 -1.67 -7.50 15.41
C HIS A 39 -1.02 -6.59 14.37
N PHE A 40 0.26 -6.22 14.53
CA PHE A 40 1.03 -5.60 13.46
C PHE A 40 1.53 -6.65 12.46
N ILE A 41 1.94 -6.20 11.27
CA ILE A 41 2.76 -7.00 10.35
C ILE A 41 4.21 -6.59 10.59
N SER A 42 4.98 -7.40 11.32
CA SER A 42 6.38 -7.06 11.62
C SER A 42 7.36 -7.71 10.64
N TYR A 43 8.31 -6.91 10.14
CA TYR A 43 9.43 -7.34 9.34
C TYR A 43 10.73 -7.22 10.14
N PHE A 44 11.44 -8.34 10.29
CA PHE A 44 12.75 -8.36 10.91
C PHE A 44 13.82 -8.36 9.82
N ALA A 45 14.65 -7.31 9.80
CA ALA A 45 15.65 -7.08 8.79
C ALA A 45 16.81 -8.08 8.92
N GLU A 46 16.76 -9.18 8.17
CA GLU A 46 17.86 -10.16 8.10
C GLU A 46 19.04 -9.65 7.25
N GLU A 47 20.27 -10.00 7.65
CA GLU A 47 21.48 -9.69 6.90
C GLU A 47 21.36 -10.21 5.47
N VAL A 48 21.48 -9.28 4.52
CA VAL A 48 21.45 -9.55 3.08
C VAL A 48 22.84 -9.33 2.49
N HIS A 49 23.32 -10.28 1.69
CA HIS A 49 24.69 -10.27 1.15
C HIS A 49 24.77 -9.83 -0.33
N SER A 50 23.74 -9.18 -0.86
CA SER A 50 23.76 -8.59 -2.21
C SER A 50 23.10 -7.22 -2.25
N LEU A 51 23.53 -6.36 -3.19
CA LEU A 51 22.96 -5.03 -3.39
C LEU A 51 21.47 -5.08 -3.79
N GLU A 52 21.11 -6.09 -4.57
CA GLU A 52 19.72 -6.35 -4.96
C GLU A 52 18.89 -6.72 -3.73
N ALA A 53 19.38 -7.62 -2.88
CA ALA A 53 18.70 -8.01 -1.65
C ALA A 53 18.63 -6.85 -0.63
N LEU A 54 19.63 -5.95 -0.59
CA LEU A 54 19.56 -4.72 0.22
C LEU A 54 18.42 -3.80 -0.24
N THR A 55 18.30 -3.58 -1.54
CA THR A 55 17.28 -2.68 -2.08
C THR A 55 15.88 -3.29 -1.98
N GLU A 56 15.72 -4.54 -2.42
CA GLU A 56 14.44 -5.23 -2.48
C GLU A 56 13.94 -5.73 -1.13
N ASN A 57 14.83 -6.08 -0.19
CA ASN A 57 14.37 -6.55 1.13
C ASN A 57 14.41 -5.41 2.14
N ILE A 58 15.56 -4.80 2.39
CA ILE A 58 15.67 -3.83 3.49
C ILE A 58 14.95 -2.52 3.15
N PHE A 59 15.33 -1.84 2.07
CA PHE A 59 14.81 -0.50 1.78
C PHE A 59 13.33 -0.51 1.38
N ARG A 60 12.89 -1.54 0.63
CA ARG A 60 11.46 -1.70 0.31
C ARG A 60 10.63 -1.94 1.56
N HIS A 61 11.05 -2.83 2.47
CA HIS A 61 10.30 -3.07 3.71
C HIS A 61 10.31 -1.85 4.63
N LEU A 62 11.42 -1.13 4.70
CA LEU A 62 11.51 0.12 5.45
C LEU A 62 10.58 1.18 4.87
N ARG A 63 10.66 1.46 3.57
CA ARG A 63 9.77 2.41 2.87
C ARG A 63 8.30 2.13 3.07
N ASN A 64 7.96 0.85 3.10
CA ASN A 64 6.58 0.41 3.21
C ASN A 64 6.13 0.28 4.66
N SER A 65 6.96 0.53 5.66
CA SER A 65 6.54 0.41 7.05
C SER A 65 5.95 1.71 7.58
N GLU A 66 4.86 1.58 8.32
CA GLU A 66 4.22 2.69 9.03
C GLU A 66 5.05 3.13 10.24
N TYR A 67 5.78 2.19 10.83
CA TYR A 67 6.64 2.40 11.99
C TYR A 67 7.99 1.69 11.82
N SER A 68 9.02 2.16 12.53
CA SER A 68 10.30 1.47 12.59
C SER A 68 10.92 1.43 13.97
N VAL A 69 11.59 0.32 14.27
CA VAL A 69 12.33 0.08 15.51
C VAL A 69 13.76 -0.25 15.14
N PHE A 70 14.69 0.51 15.70
CA PHE A 70 16.12 0.34 15.49
C PHE A 70 16.79 -0.02 16.81
N ILE A 71 17.53 -1.11 16.84
CA ILE A 71 18.21 -1.62 18.03
C ILE A 71 19.71 -1.66 17.75
N ASP A 72 20.43 -0.75 18.40
CA ASP A 72 21.87 -0.63 18.24
C ASP A 72 22.61 -1.23 19.43
N PHE A 73 23.47 -2.21 19.13
CA PHE A 73 24.23 -2.98 20.12
C PHE A 73 25.67 -2.52 20.16
N ARG A 74 26.34 -2.75 21.30
CA ARG A 74 27.77 -2.50 21.42
C ARG A 74 28.55 -3.32 20.38
N ARG A 75 29.47 -2.65 19.69
CA ARG A 75 30.40 -3.25 18.72
C ARG A 75 31.83 -3.18 19.24
N GLU A 76 32.65 -2.39 18.58
CA GLU A 76 34.05 -2.16 18.88
C GLU A 76 34.17 -1.15 20.03
N GLU A 77 34.97 -1.46 21.04
CA GLU A 77 35.32 -0.50 22.08
C GLU A 77 36.30 0.53 21.51
N VAL A 78 35.98 1.81 21.65
CA VAL A 78 36.80 2.91 21.12
C VAL A 78 37.49 3.73 22.20
N ASP A 79 36.95 3.69 23.41
CA ASP A 79 37.45 4.38 24.60
C ASP A 79 36.81 3.70 25.84
N ASP A 80 37.39 3.85 27.02
CA ASP A 80 37.02 3.11 28.25
C ASP A 80 35.49 3.05 28.49
N GLY A 81 34.88 1.90 28.22
CA GLY A 81 33.43 1.68 28.38
C GLY A 81 32.54 2.33 27.31
N LYS A 82 33.13 2.90 26.25
CA LYS A 82 32.47 3.49 25.08
C LYS A 82 32.64 2.59 23.86
N PHE A 83 31.52 2.24 23.24
CA PHE A 83 31.45 1.31 22.14
C PHE A 83 30.83 1.97 20.92
N ARG A 84 31.32 1.62 19.74
CA ARG A 84 30.64 1.91 18.48
C ARG A 84 29.33 1.15 18.37
N GLY A 85 28.40 1.74 17.64
CA GLY A 85 27.19 1.10 17.16
C GLY A 85 27.38 0.38 15.83
N SER A 86 26.29 -0.14 15.28
CA SER A 86 26.20 -0.74 13.96
C SER A 86 26.12 0.34 12.89
N VAL A 87 27.05 0.30 11.93
CA VAL A 87 27.03 1.19 10.76
C VAL A 87 25.74 1.00 9.94
N PHE A 88 25.28 -0.24 9.80
CA PHE A 88 24.05 -0.55 9.06
C PHE A 88 22.81 0.05 9.73
N VAL A 89 22.67 -0.09 11.05
CA VAL A 89 21.53 0.49 11.78
C VAL A 89 21.53 2.01 11.65
N ASN A 90 22.69 2.66 11.69
CA ASN A 90 22.80 4.10 11.45
C ASN A 90 22.35 4.52 10.04
N GLN A 91 22.64 3.71 9.01
CA GLN A 91 22.16 3.95 7.65
C GLN A 91 20.63 3.80 7.53
N GLU A 92 20.06 2.77 8.15
CA GLU A 92 18.61 2.56 8.19
C GLU A 92 17.89 3.71 8.91
N ILE A 93 18.44 4.19 10.04
CA ILE A 93 17.91 5.36 10.76
C ILE A 93 17.92 6.61 9.86
N ALA A 94 18.99 6.83 9.11
CA ALA A 94 19.08 7.97 8.18
C ALA A 94 18.00 7.90 7.10
N ILE A 95 17.76 6.72 6.53
CA ILE A 95 16.73 6.49 5.51
C ILE A 95 15.33 6.66 6.13
N ALA A 96 15.08 6.09 7.30
CA ALA A 96 13.80 6.25 7.99
C ALA A 96 13.49 7.71 8.32
N SER A 97 14.49 8.48 8.73
CA SER A 97 14.36 9.92 8.96
C SER A 97 14.05 10.69 7.67
N PHE A 98 14.70 10.35 6.55
CA PHE A 98 14.39 10.92 5.24
C PHE A 98 12.96 10.61 4.79
N LEU A 99 12.49 9.38 5.03
CA LEU A 99 11.14 8.92 4.72
C LEU A 99 10.08 9.38 5.73
N GLN A 100 10.51 10.05 6.81
CA GLN A 100 9.64 10.54 7.89
C GLN A 100 8.82 9.43 8.58
N ILE A 101 9.42 8.24 8.73
CA ILE A 101 8.79 7.11 9.41
C ILE A 101 8.86 7.33 10.92
N ASP A 102 7.73 7.13 11.62
CA ASP A 102 7.70 7.20 13.08
C ASP A 102 8.58 6.09 13.68
N SER A 103 9.72 6.49 14.24
CA SER A 103 10.81 5.59 14.59
C SER A 103 11.09 5.58 16.09
N ARG A 104 11.43 4.41 16.64
CA ARG A 104 12.03 4.27 17.98
C ARG A 104 13.44 3.73 17.84
N VAL A 105 14.40 4.44 18.42
CA VAL A 105 15.83 4.08 18.39
C VAL A 105 16.23 3.66 19.79
N PHE A 106 16.83 2.47 19.91
CA PHE A 106 17.28 1.89 21.16
C PHE A 106 18.78 1.67 21.11
N HIS A 107 19.51 2.16 22.11
CA HIS A 107 20.95 1.99 22.21
C HIS A 107 21.31 1.15 23.42
N GLU A 108 22.15 0.13 23.24
CA GLU A 108 22.72 -0.56 24.39
C GLU A 108 23.60 0.44 25.16
N LYS A 109 23.48 0.48 26.50
CA LYS A 109 24.26 1.40 27.34
C LYS A 109 25.74 1.33 26.99
N GLY A 110 26.40 2.48 26.82
CA GLY A 110 27.81 2.55 26.39
C GLY A 110 28.00 2.71 24.88
N VAL A 111 26.95 2.54 24.05
CA VAL A 111 27.01 2.91 22.63
C VAL A 111 27.09 4.43 22.50
N ILE A 112 28.15 4.93 21.86
CA ILE A 112 28.32 6.34 21.56
C ILE A 112 27.43 6.76 20.38
N ARG A 113 27.05 8.03 20.35
CA ARG A 113 26.34 8.61 19.20
C ARG A 113 27.38 9.04 18.18
N GLU A 114 27.28 8.53 16.97
CA GLU A 114 28.15 8.88 15.85
C GLU A 114 27.31 9.04 14.58
N GLY A 115 27.86 9.78 13.61
CA GLY A 115 27.27 9.93 12.28
C GLY A 115 25.92 10.64 12.32
N VAL A 116 24.94 10.09 11.60
CA VAL A 116 23.62 10.72 11.47
C VAL A 116 22.89 10.78 12.81
N VAL A 117 23.07 9.80 13.70
CA VAL A 117 22.43 9.80 15.04
C VAL A 117 22.98 10.87 15.98
N GLU A 118 24.22 11.33 15.77
CA GLU A 118 24.78 12.47 16.52
C GLU A 118 24.08 13.80 16.16
N HIS A 119 23.73 13.96 14.88
CA HIS A 119 23.14 15.19 14.36
C HIS A 119 21.61 15.16 14.28
N LEU A 120 21.02 13.96 14.19
CA LEU A 120 19.59 13.79 14.36
C LEU A 120 19.24 14.06 15.81
N ILE A 121 18.11 14.71 16.04
CA ILE A 121 17.41 14.73 17.33
C ILE A 121 16.76 13.35 17.57
N ALA A 122 17.47 12.27 17.23
CA ALA A 122 17.15 10.95 17.71
C ALA A 122 17.43 10.99 19.20
N ASN A 123 16.39 10.87 20.02
CA ASN A 123 16.51 10.67 21.46
C ASN A 123 16.55 9.15 21.71
N PRO A 124 17.71 8.48 21.57
CA PRO A 124 17.79 7.05 21.74
C PRO A 124 17.40 6.67 23.17
N ILE A 125 16.63 5.59 23.27
CA ILE A 125 16.25 4.99 24.54
C ILE A 125 17.32 3.96 24.90
N TYR A 126 17.99 4.16 26.03
CA TYR A 126 19.08 3.28 26.43
C TYR A 126 18.56 2.00 27.09
N PHE A 127 19.14 0.85 26.76
CA PHE A 127 18.80 -0.43 27.36
C PHE A 127 20.05 -1.20 27.82
N SER A 128 19.86 -2.11 28.77
CA SER A 128 20.94 -2.89 29.40
C SER A 128 20.87 -4.39 29.05
N GLY A 129 19.74 -4.85 28.52
CA GLY A 129 19.49 -6.23 28.13
C GLY A 129 18.10 -6.45 27.53
N LYS A 130 17.78 -7.70 27.20
CA LYS A 130 16.52 -8.07 26.51
C LYS A 130 15.27 -7.60 27.25
N GLN A 131 15.16 -7.87 28.55
CA GLN A 131 13.96 -7.53 29.32
C GLN A 131 13.77 -6.01 29.44
N ASP A 132 14.86 -5.30 29.69
CA ASP A 132 14.91 -3.84 29.77
C ASP A 132 14.47 -3.20 28.45
N LEU A 133 14.97 -3.74 27.32
CA LEU A 133 14.56 -3.31 25.99
C LEU A 133 13.06 -3.50 25.76
N LEU A 134 12.49 -4.65 26.11
CA LEU A 134 11.07 -4.92 25.88
C LEU A 134 10.17 -4.00 26.71
N VAL A 135 10.55 -3.68 27.96
CA VAL A 135 9.83 -2.70 28.78
C VAL A 135 9.84 -1.32 28.13
N HIS A 136 11.00 -0.88 27.64
CA HIS A 136 11.11 0.40 26.94
C HIS A 136 10.39 0.41 25.59
N LEU A 137 10.40 -0.72 24.88
CA LEU A 137 9.67 -0.91 23.62
C LEU A 137 8.16 -0.77 23.86
N GLU A 138 7.65 -1.40 24.92
CA GLU A 138 6.25 -1.30 25.29
C GLU A 138 5.82 0.13 25.61
N GLU A 139 6.55 0.79 26.52
CA GLU A 139 6.22 2.14 26.96
C GLU A 139 6.28 3.17 25.81
N SER A 140 7.27 3.04 24.92
CA SER A 140 7.49 3.99 23.83
C SER A 140 6.64 3.74 22.59
N THR A 141 5.91 2.64 22.50
CA THR A 141 5.06 2.28 21.35
C THR A 141 3.60 2.02 21.75
N LYS A 142 3.20 2.42 22.95
CA LYS A 142 1.85 2.21 23.48
C LYS A 142 0.77 2.92 22.66
N GLU A 143 1.12 4.05 22.04
CA GLU A 143 0.27 4.86 21.18
C GLU A 143 0.22 4.37 19.74
N TRP A 144 1.12 3.45 19.34
CA TRP A 144 1.13 2.89 18.00
C TRP A 144 -0.11 2.02 17.76
N ARG A 145 -0.69 2.20 16.59
CA ARG A 145 -1.93 1.55 16.18
C ARG A 145 -1.67 0.55 15.07
N SER A 146 -2.26 -0.64 15.19
CA SER A 146 -2.14 -1.70 14.19
C SER A 146 -3.20 -1.65 13.09
N ASP A 147 -4.18 -0.76 13.16
CA ASP A 147 -5.39 -0.77 12.31
C ASP A 147 -5.38 0.27 11.17
N TRP A 148 -4.20 0.61 10.65
CA TRP A 148 -4.07 1.54 9.52
C TRP A 148 -2.87 1.20 8.64
N ARG A 149 -2.89 1.66 7.38
CA ARG A 149 -1.74 1.56 6.46
C ARG A 149 -1.60 2.80 5.60
N LYS A 150 -0.38 3.11 5.17
CA LYS A 150 -0.11 4.13 4.13
C LYS A 150 -0.31 3.53 2.74
N ASP A 151 -1.53 3.10 2.45
CA ASP A 151 -1.91 2.55 1.15
C ASP A 151 -3.31 3.00 0.71
N LEU A 152 -3.54 2.83 -0.60
CA LEU A 152 -4.86 2.90 -1.20
C LEU A 152 -5.36 1.48 -1.46
N SER A 153 -6.66 1.25 -1.28
CA SER A 153 -7.31 0.00 -1.67
C SER A 153 -8.40 0.26 -2.70
N VAL A 154 -8.66 -0.75 -3.53
CA VAL A 154 -9.71 -0.69 -4.56
C VAL A 154 -10.57 -1.94 -4.45
N LYS A 155 -11.89 -1.76 -4.43
CA LYS A 155 -12.86 -2.85 -4.47
C LYS A 155 -14.07 -2.49 -5.34
N PHE A 156 -14.78 -3.50 -5.81
CA PHE A 156 -16.07 -3.29 -6.45
C PHE A 156 -17.07 -2.81 -5.40
N LEU A 157 -17.77 -1.71 -5.68
CA LEU A 157 -18.72 -1.13 -4.73
C LEU A 157 -20.14 -1.56 -5.02
N ARG A 158 -20.66 -1.15 -6.19
CA ARG A 158 -22.07 -1.35 -6.55
C ARG A 158 -22.32 -1.10 -8.03
N VAL A 159 -23.51 -1.52 -8.46
CA VAL A 159 -24.15 -1.06 -9.69
C VAL A 159 -25.20 -0.02 -9.33
N VAL A 160 -25.25 1.09 -10.06
CA VAL A 160 -26.34 2.08 -10.00
C VAL A 160 -27.15 1.95 -11.29
N PRO A 161 -28.29 1.24 -11.26
CA PRO A 161 -29.06 0.95 -12.46
C PRO A 161 -29.96 2.13 -12.86
N ASN A 162 -30.32 2.18 -14.14
CA ASN A 162 -31.37 3.04 -14.68
C ASN A 162 -31.15 4.55 -14.48
N VAL A 163 -29.90 5.01 -14.59
CA VAL A 163 -29.54 6.43 -14.49
C VAL A 163 -29.48 7.04 -15.88
N ARG A 164 -29.95 8.27 -16.04
CA ARG A 164 -29.80 9.00 -17.30
C ARG A 164 -28.35 9.47 -17.46
N ASP A 165 -27.73 9.12 -18.58
CA ASP A 165 -26.44 9.68 -18.98
C ASP A 165 -26.59 11.15 -19.44
N GLN A 166 -25.48 11.79 -19.79
CA GLN A 166 -25.46 13.18 -20.27
C GLN A 166 -26.20 13.40 -21.60
N TYR A 167 -26.55 12.33 -22.32
CA TYR A 167 -27.29 12.35 -23.57
C TYR A 167 -28.78 12.00 -23.38
N GLY A 168 -29.20 11.69 -22.15
CA GLY A 168 -30.57 11.33 -21.81
C GLY A 168 -30.90 9.84 -21.96
N ASN A 169 -29.94 8.99 -22.33
CA ASN A 169 -30.12 7.55 -22.40
C ASN A 169 -30.12 6.93 -21.00
N PHE A 170 -30.87 5.85 -20.79
CA PHE A 170 -30.80 5.10 -19.54
C PHE A 170 -29.61 4.14 -19.57
N ALA A 171 -28.78 4.17 -18.54
CA ALA A 171 -27.61 3.32 -18.40
C ALA A 171 -27.49 2.75 -16.99
N ASP A 172 -26.81 1.60 -16.89
CA ASP A 172 -26.43 0.97 -15.63
C ASP A 172 -24.93 1.22 -15.41
N TRP A 173 -24.59 1.84 -14.28
CA TRP A 173 -23.24 2.32 -13.98
C TRP A 173 -22.57 1.42 -12.95
N TYR A 174 -21.34 1.01 -13.22
CA TYR A 174 -20.55 0.15 -12.33
C TYR A 174 -19.46 1.00 -11.68
N HIS A 175 -19.42 0.99 -10.34
CA HIS A 175 -18.48 1.82 -9.60
C HIS A 175 -17.48 0.97 -8.80
N LEU A 176 -16.23 1.42 -8.81
CA LEU A 176 -15.23 0.96 -7.85
C LEU A 176 -15.15 1.97 -6.71
N GLN A 177 -14.93 1.45 -5.50
CA GLN A 177 -14.54 2.26 -4.36
C GLN A 177 -13.03 2.26 -4.22
N VAL A 178 -12.46 3.45 -4.09
CA VAL A 178 -11.07 3.68 -3.71
C VAL A 178 -11.07 4.21 -2.29
N SER A 179 -10.41 3.50 -1.37
CA SER A 179 -10.33 3.88 0.04
C SER A 179 -8.90 4.28 0.40
N ASN A 180 -8.77 5.37 1.15
CA ASN A 180 -7.51 5.79 1.75
C ASN A 180 -7.41 5.21 3.15
N ASN A 181 -6.50 4.24 3.35
CA ASN A 181 -6.36 3.54 4.63
C ASN A 181 -5.47 4.29 5.64
N HIS A 182 -4.94 5.46 5.26
CA HIS A 182 -4.11 6.28 6.13
C HIS A 182 -4.96 7.08 7.11
N GLN A 183 -4.47 7.18 8.36
CA GLN A 183 -5.19 7.85 9.45
C GLN A 183 -5.17 9.38 9.38
N ASN A 184 -4.05 9.97 8.94
CA ASN A 184 -3.80 11.42 9.05
C ASN A 184 -3.40 12.11 7.73
N GLU A 185 -3.22 11.38 6.64
CA GLU A 185 -2.63 11.90 5.40
C GLU A 185 -3.64 11.74 4.27
N HIS A 186 -3.82 12.80 3.50
CA HIS A 186 -4.71 12.82 2.36
C HIS A 186 -3.99 12.18 1.17
N ALA A 187 -4.66 11.31 0.42
CA ALA A 187 -4.16 10.91 -0.88
C ALA A 187 -4.42 12.04 -1.89
N ARG A 188 -3.36 12.55 -2.52
CA ARG A 188 -3.43 13.77 -3.34
C ARG A 188 -3.42 13.44 -4.82
N ASN A 189 -4.22 14.20 -5.58
CA ASN A 189 -4.30 14.14 -7.04
C ASN A 189 -4.45 12.69 -7.53
N CYS A 190 -5.38 11.95 -6.91
CA CYS A 190 -5.62 10.57 -7.28
C CYS A 190 -6.26 10.52 -8.67
N ALA A 191 -5.65 9.78 -9.58
CA ALA A 191 -6.19 9.51 -10.92
C ALA A 191 -6.36 8.00 -11.11
N ALA A 192 -7.40 7.61 -11.84
CA ALA A 192 -7.76 6.22 -12.06
C ALA A 192 -7.68 5.89 -13.55
N TYR A 193 -7.24 4.67 -13.88
CA TYR A 193 -7.06 4.21 -15.26
C TYR A 193 -7.53 2.77 -15.38
N VAL A 194 -7.94 2.38 -16.59
CA VAL A 194 -7.87 0.98 -17.02
C VAL A 194 -6.48 0.78 -17.60
N SER A 195 -5.62 0.01 -16.93
CA SER A 195 -4.22 -0.19 -17.34
C SER A 195 -4.02 -1.41 -18.23
N LYS A 196 -4.92 -2.40 -18.13
CA LYS A 196 -4.89 -3.61 -18.96
C LYS A 196 -6.29 -4.17 -19.17
N ILE A 197 -6.56 -4.62 -20.39
CA ILE A 197 -7.76 -5.38 -20.74
C ILE A 197 -7.29 -6.67 -21.41
N LYS A 198 -7.75 -7.82 -20.92
CA LYS A 198 -7.49 -9.13 -21.54
C LYS A 198 -8.81 -9.84 -21.81
N ASN A 199 -9.09 -10.14 -23.06
CA ASN A 199 -10.20 -11.02 -23.44
C ASN A 199 -9.82 -12.47 -23.12
N LEU A 200 -10.58 -13.12 -22.26
CA LEU A 200 -10.34 -14.49 -21.82
C LEU A 200 -10.83 -15.53 -22.84
N ASP A 201 -11.78 -15.18 -23.69
CA ASP A 201 -12.31 -16.07 -24.72
C ASP A 201 -11.34 -16.21 -25.89
N SER A 202 -10.75 -15.09 -26.35
CA SER A 202 -9.79 -15.07 -27.46
C SER A 202 -8.33 -15.13 -27.00
N GLY A 203 -8.04 -14.78 -25.75
CA GLY A 203 -6.69 -14.59 -25.23
C GLY A 203 -6.04 -13.26 -25.63
N GLU A 204 -6.74 -12.41 -26.39
CA GLU A 204 -6.23 -11.12 -26.88
C GLU A 204 -6.02 -10.12 -25.73
N GLU A 205 -4.89 -9.42 -25.74
CA GLU A 205 -4.66 -8.23 -24.91
C GLU A 205 -5.07 -6.98 -25.69
N ILE A 206 -6.01 -6.23 -25.13
CA ILE A 206 -6.52 -4.99 -25.72
C ILE A 206 -5.84 -3.82 -25.01
N ASP A 207 -5.17 -2.96 -25.76
CA ASP A 207 -4.59 -1.72 -25.22
C ASP A 207 -5.73 -0.74 -24.89
N PRO A 208 -5.96 -0.41 -23.60
CA PRO A 208 -6.98 0.56 -23.22
C PRO A 208 -6.55 2.01 -23.53
N GLY A 209 -5.27 2.24 -23.87
CA GLY A 209 -4.67 3.56 -23.90
C GLY A 209 -4.43 4.11 -22.49
N LYS A 210 -4.13 5.41 -22.40
CA LYS A 210 -3.78 6.09 -21.14
C LYS A 210 -4.78 7.20 -20.84
N PHE A 211 -6.04 6.82 -20.61
CA PHE A 211 -7.12 7.75 -20.33
C PHE A 211 -7.55 7.68 -18.88
N GLU A 212 -7.64 8.83 -18.23
CA GLU A 212 -8.15 8.96 -16.87
C GLU A 212 -9.65 8.66 -16.86
N LEU A 213 -10.07 7.79 -15.94
CA LEU A 213 -11.46 7.54 -15.62
C LEU A 213 -12.06 8.70 -14.82
N VAL A 214 -13.38 8.83 -14.90
CA VAL A 214 -14.13 9.86 -14.18
C VAL A 214 -14.44 9.41 -12.75
N TRP A 215 -14.25 10.30 -11.79
CA TRP A 215 -14.73 10.12 -10.42
C TRP A 215 -16.25 10.36 -10.36
N ALA A 216 -16.96 9.40 -9.78
CA ALA A 216 -18.42 9.38 -9.75
C ALA A 216 -18.99 10.64 -9.08
N GLY A 217 -20.01 11.21 -9.72
CA GLY A 217 -20.74 12.38 -9.22
C GLY A 217 -20.00 13.72 -9.30
N THR A 218 -18.74 13.75 -9.76
CA THR A 218 -17.97 15.00 -9.87
C THR A 218 -17.69 15.41 -11.31
N GLY A 219 -17.60 14.45 -12.25
CA GLY A 219 -17.14 14.72 -13.62
C GLY A 219 -15.64 15.06 -13.70
N LEU A 220 -14.91 14.96 -12.59
CA LEU A 220 -13.48 15.24 -12.51
C LEU A 220 -12.66 13.96 -12.75
N PHE A 221 -11.44 14.13 -13.23
CA PHE A 221 -10.49 13.04 -13.49
C PHE A 221 -9.47 12.83 -12.36
N GLU A 222 -9.41 13.81 -11.45
CA GLU A 222 -8.52 13.81 -10.30
C GLU A 222 -9.34 14.06 -9.03
N ARG A 223 -8.92 13.44 -7.92
CA ARG A 223 -9.59 13.62 -6.63
C ARG A 223 -8.62 13.54 -5.47
N HIS A 224 -8.86 14.35 -4.44
CA HIS A 224 -8.25 14.16 -3.13
C HIS A 224 -9.11 13.20 -2.31
N ILE A 225 -8.50 12.19 -1.71
CA ILE A 225 -9.18 11.27 -0.79
C ILE A 225 -8.69 11.58 0.63
N LEU A 226 -9.61 12.07 1.46
CA LEU A 226 -9.33 12.41 2.86
C LEU A 226 -8.84 11.18 3.64
N PRO A 227 -8.19 11.37 4.80
CA PRO A 227 -7.75 10.24 5.64
C PRO A 227 -8.95 9.41 6.07
N LYS A 228 -8.85 8.07 5.97
CA LYS A 228 -9.96 7.12 6.15
C LYS A 228 -11.18 7.40 5.26
N GLY A 229 -11.00 8.23 4.24
CA GLY A 229 -12.03 8.62 3.30
C GLY A 229 -12.11 7.63 2.15
N GLU A 230 -13.21 7.73 1.43
CA GLU A 230 -13.51 6.89 0.28
C GLU A 230 -13.95 7.77 -0.89
N ALA A 231 -13.65 7.31 -2.10
CA ALA A 231 -14.10 7.94 -3.32
C ALA A 231 -14.53 6.88 -4.33
N GLU A 232 -15.49 7.24 -5.16
CA GLU A 232 -16.05 6.33 -6.16
C GLU A 232 -15.54 6.73 -7.55
N VAL A 233 -15.09 5.75 -8.32
CA VAL A 233 -14.70 5.92 -9.73
C VAL A 233 -15.67 5.14 -10.62
N ASP A 234 -16.05 5.73 -11.74
CA ASP A 234 -16.85 5.08 -12.76
C ASP A 234 -15.99 4.04 -13.49
N ALA A 235 -16.22 2.76 -13.20
CA ALA A 235 -15.47 1.66 -13.77
C ALA A 235 -15.81 1.51 -15.26
N PHE A 236 -17.10 1.32 -15.53
CA PHE A 236 -17.70 1.26 -16.85
C PHE A 236 -19.22 1.46 -16.74
N LEU A 237 -19.89 1.59 -17.87
CA LEU A 237 -21.35 1.65 -17.98
C LEU A 237 -21.83 0.84 -19.17
N ILE A 238 -23.10 0.45 -19.12
CA ILE A 238 -23.83 -0.08 -20.27
C ILE A 238 -25.11 0.73 -20.48
N VAL A 239 -25.31 1.22 -21.70
CA VAL A 239 -26.56 1.88 -22.08
C VAL A 239 -27.60 0.80 -22.36
N ARG A 240 -28.79 0.93 -21.77
CA ARG A 240 -29.86 -0.06 -21.92
C ARG A 240 -30.30 -0.16 -23.38
N GLY A 241 -30.32 -1.38 -23.90
CA GLY A 241 -30.61 -1.65 -25.31
C GLY A 241 -29.37 -1.67 -26.21
N GLU A 242 -28.18 -1.40 -25.68
CA GLU A 242 -26.90 -1.65 -26.36
C GLU A 242 -26.29 -2.99 -25.90
N ASP A 243 -25.46 -3.57 -26.75
CA ASP A 243 -24.70 -4.81 -26.54
C ASP A 243 -23.19 -4.55 -26.34
N ILE A 244 -22.86 -3.34 -25.86
CA ILE A 244 -21.49 -2.89 -25.65
C ILE A 244 -21.28 -2.26 -24.27
N ILE A 245 -20.12 -2.55 -23.68
CA ILE A 245 -19.60 -1.91 -22.47
C ILE A 245 -18.79 -0.68 -22.87
N ARG A 246 -19.06 0.45 -22.20
CA ARG A 246 -18.38 1.73 -22.41
C ARG A 246 -17.66 2.15 -21.13
N PHE A 247 -16.56 2.87 -21.28
CA PHE A 247 -15.82 3.43 -20.15
C PHE A 247 -16.08 4.93 -20.04
N HIS A 248 -16.29 5.44 -18.83
CA HIS A 248 -16.42 6.87 -18.60
C HIS A 248 -15.03 7.47 -18.33
N HIS A 249 -14.43 8.00 -19.38
CA HIS A 249 -13.06 8.54 -19.34
C HIS A 249 -13.00 9.97 -19.85
N ARG A 250 -11.83 10.59 -19.67
CA ARG A 250 -11.52 11.94 -20.17
C ARG A 250 -11.84 12.08 -21.66
N PRO A 251 -12.63 13.09 -22.06
CA PRO A 251 -12.87 13.37 -23.47
C PRO A 251 -11.55 13.64 -24.19
N SER A 252 -11.39 13.07 -25.37
CA SER A 252 -10.23 13.32 -26.22
C SER A 252 -10.60 14.23 -27.39
N THR A 253 -9.60 14.93 -27.94
CA THR A 253 -9.74 15.78 -29.13
C THR A 253 -9.97 14.98 -30.41
N SER A 254 -9.84 13.65 -30.38
CA SER A 254 -10.17 12.77 -31.50
C SER A 254 -10.84 11.49 -31.03
N SER A 255 -11.83 11.02 -31.78
CA SER A 255 -12.54 9.76 -31.52
C SER A 255 -11.66 8.52 -31.68
N GLN A 256 -10.50 8.64 -32.34
CA GLN A 256 -9.51 7.56 -32.41
C GLN A 256 -8.81 7.31 -31.07
N TYR A 257 -8.93 8.26 -30.14
CA TYR A 257 -8.29 8.25 -28.84
C TYR A 257 -9.38 8.07 -27.78
N GLY A 258 -9.51 6.85 -27.27
CA GLY A 258 -10.40 6.51 -26.19
C GLY A 258 -10.27 5.03 -25.84
N ILE A 259 -10.85 4.64 -24.72
CA ILE A 259 -10.90 3.23 -24.36
C ILE A 259 -11.93 2.57 -25.28
N ARG A 260 -11.50 1.54 -26.03
CA ARG A 260 -12.37 0.84 -26.97
C ARG A 260 -13.56 0.21 -26.23
N PRO A 261 -14.81 0.36 -26.73
CA PRO A 261 -15.95 -0.37 -26.18
C PRO A 261 -15.72 -1.88 -26.27
N LEU A 262 -16.23 -2.63 -25.29
CA LEU A 262 -16.13 -4.08 -25.27
C LEU A 262 -17.48 -4.70 -25.64
N GLY A 263 -17.48 -5.60 -26.62
CA GLY A 263 -18.67 -6.41 -26.92
C GLY A 263 -18.80 -7.59 -25.96
N LYS A 264 -19.76 -8.48 -26.27
CA LYS A 264 -19.93 -9.77 -25.59
C LYS A 264 -18.59 -10.50 -25.38
N GLY A 265 -18.38 -11.02 -24.17
CA GLY A 265 -17.24 -11.88 -23.83
C GLY A 265 -16.87 -11.86 -22.36
N ASN A 266 -15.82 -12.60 -22.04
CA ASN A 266 -15.19 -12.64 -20.73
C ASN A 266 -13.90 -11.83 -20.75
N TYR A 267 -13.74 -10.91 -19.80
CA TYR A 267 -12.59 -10.00 -19.74
C TYR A 267 -11.98 -9.96 -18.35
N LEU A 268 -10.65 -9.82 -18.29
CA LEU A 268 -9.96 -9.28 -17.12
C LEU A 268 -9.69 -7.80 -17.34
N LEU A 269 -10.21 -6.98 -16.44
CA LEU A 269 -10.00 -5.53 -16.41
C LEU A 269 -9.09 -5.20 -15.22
N THR A 270 -7.90 -4.69 -15.51
CA THR A 270 -6.97 -4.22 -14.48
C THR A 270 -7.09 -2.71 -14.38
N TYR A 271 -7.44 -2.24 -13.19
CA TYR A 271 -7.52 -0.83 -12.84
C TYR A 271 -6.26 -0.41 -12.08
N LEU A 272 -5.77 0.78 -12.38
CA LEU A 272 -4.63 1.41 -11.74
C LEU A 272 -5.08 2.72 -11.11
N ILE A 273 -4.82 2.91 -9.82
CA ILE A 273 -4.95 4.20 -9.15
C ILE A 273 -3.55 4.71 -8.85
N VAL A 274 -3.27 5.93 -9.29
CA VAL A 274 -2.04 6.66 -8.98
C VAL A 274 -2.37 7.81 -8.04
N SER A 275 -1.42 8.16 -7.19
CA SER A 275 -1.48 9.27 -6.25
C SER A 275 -0.08 9.88 -6.14
N GLU A 276 0.02 11.16 -5.84
CA GLU A 276 1.32 11.82 -5.71
C GLU A 276 2.14 11.35 -4.51
N ASN A 277 1.46 10.99 -3.42
CA ASN A 277 2.09 10.74 -2.12
C ASN A 277 1.79 9.34 -1.55
N PHE A 278 1.16 8.48 -2.33
CA PHE A 278 0.92 7.07 -1.99
C PHE A 278 1.49 6.17 -3.10
N GLU A 279 1.85 4.94 -2.75
CA GLU A 279 2.14 3.94 -3.79
C GLU A 279 0.90 3.71 -4.66
N HIS A 280 1.14 3.43 -5.95
CA HIS A 280 0.05 3.13 -6.85
C HIS A 280 -0.57 1.77 -6.48
N VAL A 281 -1.88 1.66 -6.61
CA VAL A 281 -2.60 0.40 -6.37
C VAL A 281 -3.16 -0.12 -7.69
N THR A 282 -2.97 -1.42 -7.91
CA THR A 282 -3.50 -2.13 -9.06
C THR A 282 -4.50 -3.18 -8.59
N LYS A 283 -5.64 -3.28 -9.26
CA LYS A 283 -6.67 -4.28 -8.93
C LYS A 283 -7.31 -4.84 -10.20
N THR A 284 -7.41 -6.16 -10.27
CA THR A 284 -8.00 -6.87 -11.41
C THR A 284 -9.39 -7.38 -11.06
N PHE A 285 -10.32 -7.18 -11.99
CA PHE A 285 -11.69 -7.66 -11.90
C PHE A 285 -12.02 -8.52 -13.12
N LYS A 286 -12.82 -9.55 -12.93
CA LYS A 286 -13.40 -10.31 -14.02
C LYS A 286 -14.75 -9.71 -14.39
N LEU A 287 -14.92 -9.48 -15.69
CA LEU A 287 -16.17 -9.07 -16.32
C LEU A 287 -16.66 -10.22 -17.20
N GLU A 288 -17.87 -10.69 -16.95
CA GLU A 288 -18.58 -11.64 -17.81
C GLU A 288 -19.77 -10.90 -18.41
N PHE A 289 -19.80 -10.76 -19.72
CA PHE A 289 -20.83 -9.99 -20.41
C PHE A 289 -21.42 -10.79 -21.58
N GLU A 290 -22.70 -11.14 -21.50
CA GLU A 290 -23.35 -12.00 -22.50
C GLU A 290 -24.02 -11.24 -23.68
N GLY A 291 -23.89 -9.91 -23.71
CA GLY A 291 -24.44 -9.05 -24.77
C GLY A 291 -25.72 -8.29 -24.38
N ASP A 292 -26.14 -8.36 -23.12
CA ASP A 292 -27.28 -7.60 -22.60
C ASP A 292 -27.01 -7.07 -21.18
N TYR A 293 -27.59 -5.90 -20.86
CA TYR A 293 -27.40 -5.22 -19.57
C TYR A 293 -27.89 -6.02 -18.36
N THR A 294 -28.79 -6.98 -18.55
CA THR A 294 -29.23 -7.89 -17.47
C THR A 294 -28.31 -9.09 -17.27
N GLN A 295 -27.32 -9.27 -18.15
CA GLN A 295 -26.43 -10.43 -18.19
C GLN A 295 -24.96 -10.01 -18.03
N ILE A 296 -24.68 -9.28 -16.95
CA ILE A 296 -23.34 -8.83 -16.57
C ILE A 296 -23.00 -9.34 -15.17
N ASN A 297 -21.90 -10.08 -15.05
CA ASN A 297 -21.25 -10.34 -13.77
C ASN A 297 -19.93 -9.57 -13.71
N PHE A 298 -19.72 -8.85 -12.62
CA PHE A 298 -18.48 -8.11 -12.39
C PHE A 298 -18.02 -8.31 -10.95
N PHE A 299 -16.85 -8.90 -10.77
CA PHE A 299 -16.33 -9.27 -9.45
C PHE A 299 -14.81 -9.25 -9.40
N GLU A 300 -14.29 -9.14 -8.20
CA GLU A 300 -12.85 -9.15 -7.96
C GLU A 300 -12.23 -10.47 -8.41
N TRP A 301 -11.16 -10.39 -9.21
CA TRP A 301 -10.42 -11.56 -9.65
C TRP A 301 -9.26 -11.82 -8.69
N SER A 302 -9.33 -12.94 -7.99
CA SER A 302 -8.18 -13.54 -7.32
C SER A 302 -7.67 -14.69 -8.17
N GLU A 303 -6.39 -14.65 -8.56
CA GLU A 303 -5.75 -15.87 -9.06
C GLU A 303 -5.79 -16.89 -7.92
N VAL A 304 -6.52 -17.99 -8.12
CA VAL A 304 -6.34 -19.16 -7.28
C VAL A 304 -4.92 -19.62 -7.58
N ILE A 305 -3.99 -19.33 -6.66
CA ILE A 305 -2.65 -19.92 -6.69
C ILE A 305 -2.87 -21.42 -6.56
N SER A 306 -2.89 -22.12 -7.69
CA SER A 306 -2.97 -23.57 -7.78
C SER A 306 -1.60 -24.19 -7.52
#